data_AF-A0A4Q1KF70-F1
#
_entry.id   AF-A0A4Q1KF70-F1
#
_cell.length_a   1.000
_cell.length_b   1.000
_cell.length_c   1.000
_cell.angle_alpha   90.00
_cell.angle_beta   90.00
_cell.angle_gamma   90.00
#
_symmetry.space_group_name_H-M   'P 1'
#
loop_
_entity.id
_entity.type
_entity.pdbx_description
1 polymer ?
#
loop_
_entity_poly.entity_id
_entity_poly.type
_entity_poly.pdbx_seq_one_letter_code
_entity_poly.pdbx_strand_id
1 'polypeptide(L)'
;MKKSNTSKFIFIGLGGVMMFLFSFTIIYDLLIPDPCYYHTNEMNSFMCLFYSAGPVDNGHPVPNFTNFMVSFIIGGLLGIALYKLTTVNTHPFSHSTSHPHTKE
;
A
#
# COMPACT_ATOMS: atom_id res chain seq x y z
N MET A 1 -6.54 12.15 28.46
CA MET A 1 -5.48 11.47 27.69
C MET A 1 -5.80 11.60 26.21
N LYS A 2 -4.92 12.22 25.40
CA LYS A 2 -5.16 12.47 23.96
C LYS A 2 -5.01 11.15 23.20
N LYS A 3 -6.07 10.69 22.51
CA LYS A 3 -6.01 9.47 21.67
C LYS A 3 -4.96 9.72 20.58
N SER A 4 -3.83 9.02 20.65
CA SER A 4 -2.76 9.18 19.68
C SER A 4 -3.13 8.46 18.38
N ASN A 5 -3.10 9.19 17.27
CA ASN A 5 -3.34 8.63 15.92
C ASN A 5 -2.06 8.00 15.33
N THR A 6 -0.97 7.89 16.10
CA THR A 6 0.31 7.36 15.62
C THR A 6 0.16 5.98 14.97
N SER A 7 -0.61 5.07 15.56
CA SER A 7 -0.83 3.73 14.99
C SER A 7 -1.49 3.80 13.60
N LYS A 8 -2.51 4.64 13.42
CA LYS A 8 -3.15 4.84 12.11
C LYS A 8 -2.15 5.28 11.05
N PHE A 9 -1.28 6.24 11.37
CA PHE A 9 -0.26 6.71 10.43
C PHE A 9 0.81 5.66 10.13
N ILE A 10 1.18 4.82 11.11
CA ILE A 10 2.06 3.67 10.89
C ILE A 10 1.44 2.69 9.88
N PHE A 11 0.16 2.34 10.04
CA PHE A 11 -0.53 1.45 9.10
C PHE A 11 -0.61 2.03 7.69
N ILE A 12 -0.89 3.34 7.57
CA ILE A 12 -0.90 4.05 6.28
C ILE A 12 0.49 4.00 5.63
N GLY A 13 1.54 4.34 6.37
CA GLY A 13 2.91 4.35 5.86
C GLY A 13 3.37 2.96 5.44
N LEU A 14 3.12 1.95 6.28
CA LEU A 14 3.46 0.56 5.97
C LEU A 14 2.71 0.05 4.74
N GLY A 15 1.40 0.33 4.66
CA GLY A 15 0.60 -0.04 3.48
C GLY A 15 1.13 0.62 2.20
N GLY A 16 1.47 1.91 2.25
CA GLY A 16 2.06 2.64 1.13
C GLY A 16 3.39 2.06 0.65
N VAL A 17 4.31 1.78 1.59
CA VAL A 17 5.61 1.16 1.28
C VAL A 17 5.44 -0.24 0.68
N MET A 18 4.60 -1.08 1.29
CA MET A 18 4.36 -2.44 0.81
C MET A 18 3.77 -2.45 -0.60
N MET A 19 2.81 -1.57 -0.88
CA MET A 19 2.22 -1.46 -2.21
C MET A 19 3.21 -0.92 -3.25
N PHE A 20 4.08 0.01 -2.87
CA PHE A 20 5.14 0.49 -3.74
C PHE A 20 6.13 -0.63 -4.10
N LEU A 21 6.58 -1.42 -3.11
CA LEU A 21 7.44 -2.58 -3.36
C LEU A 21 6.76 -3.65 -4.23
N PHE A 22 5.47 -3.91 -3.97
CA PHE A 22 4.67 -4.82 -4.80
C PHE A 22 4.54 -4.30 -6.24
N SER A 23 4.36 -2.99 -6.42
CA SER A 23 4.33 -2.37 -7.75
C SER A 23 5.67 -2.52 -8.48
N PHE A 24 6.78 -2.24 -7.80
CA PHE A 24 8.13 -2.33 -8.36
C PHE A 24 8.57 -3.75 -8.71
N THR A 25 8.01 -4.77 -8.04
CA THR A 25 8.39 -6.17 -8.23
C THR A 25 7.35 -6.89 -9.08
N ILE A 26 6.20 -7.20 -8.50
CA ILE A 26 5.20 -8.08 -9.11
C ILE A 26 4.49 -7.41 -10.28
N ILE A 27 4.04 -6.16 -10.12
CA ILE A 27 3.31 -5.47 -11.19
C ILE A 27 4.25 -5.11 -12.34
N TYR A 28 5.48 -4.69 -12.02
CA TYR A 28 6.50 -4.42 -13.01
C TYR A 28 6.76 -5.64 -13.90
N ASP A 29 7.07 -6.80 -13.31
CA ASP A 29 7.35 -8.03 -14.07
C ASP A 29 6.14 -8.51 -14.89
N LEU A 30 4.93 -8.29 -14.37
CA LEU A 30 3.69 -8.68 -15.07
C LEU A 30 3.40 -7.79 -16.28
N LEU A 31 3.63 -6.48 -16.17
CA LEU A 31 3.34 -5.51 -17.23
C LEU A 31 4.49 -5.38 -18.23
N ILE A 32 5.73 -5.61 -17.78
CA ILE A 32 6.97 -5.41 -18.54
C ILE A 32 7.79 -6.71 -18.46
N PRO A 33 7.31 -7.81 -19.08
CA PRO A 33 8.00 -9.10 -19.03
C PRO A 33 9.33 -9.10 -19.81
N ASP A 34 9.44 -8.23 -20.81
CA ASP A 34 10.68 -7.99 -21.56
C ASP A 34 11.00 -6.47 -21.55
N PRO A 35 11.88 -6.00 -20.65
CA PRO A 35 12.27 -4.60 -20.60
C PRO A 35 13.16 -4.19 -21.79
N CYS A 36 13.89 -5.12 -22.41
CA CYS A 36 14.79 -4.85 -23.54
C CYS A 36 14.01 -4.51 -24.81
N TYR A 37 12.76 -4.98 -24.93
CA TYR A 37 11.85 -4.66 -26.03
C TYR A 37 11.76 -3.14 -26.31
N TYR A 38 11.86 -2.32 -25.24
CA TYR A 38 11.70 -0.88 -25.31
C TYR A 38 12.95 -0.11 -25.77
N HIS A 39 14.06 -0.81 -26.07
CA HIS A 39 15.22 -0.20 -26.75
C HIS A 39 14.91 0.17 -28.20
N THR A 40 13.98 -0.56 -28.82
CA THR A 40 13.64 -0.41 -30.24
C THR A 40 12.17 -0.09 -30.47
N ASN A 41 11.34 -0.13 -29.42
CA ASN A 41 9.91 0.11 -29.50
C ASN A 41 9.46 1.14 -28.48
N GLU A 42 8.51 1.97 -28.88
CA GLU A 42 7.92 2.95 -27.98
C GLU A 42 6.93 2.29 -27.02
N MET A 43 6.94 2.79 -25.79
CA MET A 43 5.98 2.39 -24.77
C MET A 43 4.62 3.06 -25.04
N ASN A 44 3.54 2.31 -24.88
CA ASN A 44 2.20 2.84 -25.13
C ASN A 44 1.85 3.95 -24.12
N SER A 45 0.92 4.84 -24.50
CA SER A 45 0.58 6.02 -23.70
C SER A 45 0.10 5.69 -22.28
N PHE A 46 -0.59 4.56 -22.08
CA PHE A 46 -1.04 4.15 -20.75
C PHE A 46 0.14 3.76 -19.86
N MET A 47 1.09 2.97 -20.39
CA MET A 47 2.30 2.57 -19.67
C MET A 47 3.19 3.79 -19.37
N CYS A 48 3.29 4.75 -20.29
CA CYS A 48 4.02 6.00 -20.08
C CYS A 48 3.49 6.87 -18.92
N LEU A 49 2.24 6.67 -18.48
CA LEU A 49 1.73 7.37 -17.29
C LEU A 49 2.44 6.91 -16.01
N PHE A 50 2.86 5.64 -15.95
CA PHE A 50 3.40 4.99 -14.76
C PHE A 50 4.89 4.64 -14.88
N TYR A 51 5.40 4.55 -16.10
CA TYR A 51 6.77 4.16 -16.38
C TYR A 51 7.43 5.15 -17.32
N SER A 52 8.73 5.28 -17.22
CA SER A 52 9.55 6.09 -18.11
C SER A 52 10.76 5.28 -18.56
N ALA A 53 11.11 5.35 -19.84
CA ALA A 53 12.33 4.75 -20.37
C ALA A 53 13.22 5.89 -20.87
N GLY A 54 14.34 6.11 -20.18
CA GLY A 54 15.26 7.20 -20.46
C GLY A 54 16.69 6.72 -20.68
N PRO A 55 17.59 7.60 -21.15
CA PRO A 55 19.00 7.26 -21.34
C PRO A 55 19.69 6.81 -20.04
N VAL A 56 19.25 7.34 -18.89
CA VAL A 56 19.78 7.01 -17.55
C VAL A 56 19.56 5.53 -17.23
N ASP A 57 18.43 4.98 -17.66
CA ASP A 57 18.03 3.60 -17.42
C ASP A 57 18.37 2.69 -18.62
N ASN A 58 19.27 3.16 -19.50
CA ASN A 58 19.67 2.50 -20.75
C ASN A 58 18.49 2.16 -21.68
N GLY A 59 17.37 2.88 -21.59
CA GLY A 59 16.16 2.59 -22.34
C GLY A 59 15.25 1.51 -21.73
N HIS A 60 15.57 0.98 -20.54
CA HIS A 60 14.65 0.14 -19.81
C HIS A 60 13.55 0.98 -19.14
N PRO A 61 12.29 0.51 -19.16
CA PRO A 61 11.24 1.17 -18.40
C PRO A 61 11.55 1.13 -16.90
N VAL A 62 11.37 2.24 -16.21
CA VAL A 62 11.42 2.31 -14.75
C VAL A 62 10.18 3.00 -14.20
N PRO A 63 9.69 2.61 -13.02
CA PRO A 63 8.55 3.28 -12.40
C PRO A 63 8.83 4.77 -12.17
N ASN A 64 7.91 5.62 -12.60
CA ASN A 64 8.04 7.06 -12.45
C ASN A 64 7.36 7.55 -11.14
N PHE A 65 7.39 8.86 -10.93
CA PHE A 65 6.78 9.48 -9.75
C PHE A 65 5.26 9.24 -9.64
N THR A 66 4.54 9.16 -10.75
CA THR A 66 3.10 8.84 -10.76
C THR A 66 2.85 7.44 -10.24
N ASN A 67 3.66 6.45 -10.65
CA ASN A 67 3.56 5.08 -10.12
C ASN A 67 3.79 5.06 -8.61
N PHE A 68 4.81 5.78 -8.12
CA PHE A 68 5.04 5.94 -6.68
C PHE A 68 3.82 6.53 -5.97
N MET A 69 3.27 7.65 -6.46
CA MET A 69 2.10 8.30 -5.86
C MET A 69 0.87 7.38 -5.83
N VAL A 70 0.55 6.73 -6.95
CA VAL A 70 -0.61 5.84 -7.05
C VAL A 70 -0.44 4.63 -6.15
N SER A 71 0.74 4.02 -6.14
CA SER A 71 1.06 2.90 -5.24
C SER A 71 0.90 3.31 -3.78
N PHE A 72 1.39 4.49 -3.40
CA PHE A 72 1.29 4.99 -2.04
C PHE A 72 -0.15 5.31 -1.63
N ILE A 73 -0.96 5.85 -2.54
CA ILE A 73 -2.40 6.10 -2.31
C ILE A 73 -3.14 4.78 -2.09
N ILE A 74 -2.98 3.81 -3.01
CA ILE A 74 -3.62 2.50 -2.91
C ILE A 74 -3.19 1.78 -1.63
N GLY A 75 -1.89 1.75 -1.37
CA GLY A 75 -1.31 1.15 -0.16
C GLY A 75 -1.79 1.84 1.11
N GLY A 76 -1.88 3.16 1.11
CA GLY A 76 -2.40 3.94 2.23
C GLY A 76 -3.88 3.63 2.53
N LEU A 77 -4.71 3.48 1.49
CA LEU A 77 -6.11 3.07 1.63
C LEU A 77 -6.23 1.66 2.22
N LEU A 78 -5.40 0.71 1.76
CA LEU A 78 -5.30 -0.62 2.36
C LEU A 78 -4.85 -0.56 3.81
N GLY A 79 -3.87 0.27 4.13
CA GLY A 79 -3.42 0.53 5.50
C GLY A 79 -4.54 1.04 6.41
N ILE A 80 -5.38 1.96 5.91
CA ILE A 80 -6.57 2.44 6.63
C ILE A 80 -7.55 1.30 6.88
N ALA A 81 -7.81 0.46 5.87
CA ALA A 81 -8.70 -0.69 6.02
C ALA A 81 -8.18 -1.68 7.08
N LEU A 82 -6.90 -2.03 7.05
CA LEU A 82 -6.25 -2.90 8.05
C LEU A 82 -6.29 -2.30 9.47
N TYR A 83 -6.05 -1.00 9.60
CA TYR A 83 -6.20 -0.30 10.88
C TYR A 83 -7.63 -0.38 11.42
N LYS A 84 -8.64 -0.20 10.57
CA LYS A 84 -10.05 -0.36 10.97
C LYS A 84 -10.34 -1.79 11.43
N LEU A 85 -9.87 -2.80 10.70
CA LEU A 85 -10.07 -4.20 11.08
C LEU A 85 -9.44 -4.53 12.45
N THR A 86 -8.22 -4.09 12.69
CA THR A 86 -7.54 -4.35 13.97
C THR A 86 -8.20 -3.64 15.14
N THR A 87 -8.72 -2.42 14.95
CA THR A 87 -9.42 -1.66 15.99
C THR A 87 -10.85 -2.14 16.27
N VAL A 88 -11.56 -2.64 15.26
CA VAL A 88 -12.89 -3.26 15.44
C VAL A 88 -12.78 -4.60 16.17
N ASN A 89 -11.78 -5.42 15.83
CA ASN A 89 -11.56 -6.72 16.46
C ASN A 89 -11.00 -6.66 17.88
N THR A 90 -10.59 -5.48 18.37
CA THR A 90 -10.22 -5.25 19.78
C THR A 90 -11.41 -4.97 20.71
N HIS A 91 -12.65 -4.93 20.20
CA HIS A 91 -13.87 -4.83 21.02
C HIS A 91 -14.88 -6.00 20.84
N PRO A 92 -14.56 -7.28 21.13
CA PRO A 92 -15.59 -8.32 21.21
C PRO A 92 -15.66 -9.05 22.56
N PHE A 93 -15.09 -8.56 23.66
CA PHE A 93 -15.30 -9.21 24.98
C PHE A 93 -15.17 -8.25 26.17
N SER A 94 -16.22 -7.47 26.43
CA SER A 94 -16.53 -6.99 27.78
C SER A 94 -18.00 -7.24 28.07
N HIS A 95 -18.41 -8.52 28.01
CA HIS A 95 -19.68 -8.88 28.62
C HIS A 95 -19.46 -9.05 30.12
N SER A 96 -20.11 -8.13 30.83
CA SER A 96 -20.28 -8.07 32.27
C SER A 96 -20.64 -9.42 32.90
N THR A 97 -19.88 -9.83 33.92
CA THR A 97 -20.41 -10.63 35.03
C THR A 97 -19.95 -10.01 36.34
N SER A 98 -20.55 -8.88 36.72
CA SER A 98 -20.57 -8.46 38.12
C SER A 98 -21.63 -9.31 38.85
N HIS A 99 -21.16 -10.26 39.66
CA HIS A 99 -21.93 -10.84 40.76
C HIS A 99 -22.51 -9.72 41.65
N PRO A 100 -23.78 -9.77 42.04
CA PRO A 100 -24.21 -9.24 43.32
C PRO A 100 -24.18 -10.36 44.36
N HIS A 101 -23.26 -10.22 45.29
CA HIS A 101 -23.34 -10.80 46.63
C HIS A 101 -24.43 -10.05 47.41
N THR A 102 -25.47 -10.76 47.86
CA THR A 102 -26.36 -10.39 48.98
C THR A 102 -26.69 -11.71 49.66
N LYS A 103 -26.01 -12.13 50.74
CA LYS A 103 -26.26 -11.75 52.13
C LYS A 103 -27.74 -11.46 52.40
N GLU A 104 -28.47 -12.51 52.78
CA GLU A 104 -29.22 -12.63 54.04
C GLU A 104 -29.53 -14.11 54.29
#